data_AF-A0A3D3KIB7-F1
#
_entry.id   AF-A0A3D3KIB7-F1
#
_cell.length_a   1.000
_cell.length_b   1.000
_cell.length_c   1.000
_cell.angle_alpha   90.00
_cell.angle_beta   90.00
_cell.angle_gamma   90.00
#
_symmetry.space_group_name_H-M   'P 1'
#
loop_
_entity.id
_entity.type
_entity.pdbx_description
1 polymer ?
#
loop_
_entity_poly.entity_id
_entity_poly.type
_entity_poly.pdbx_seq_one_letter_code
_entity_poly.pdbx_strand_id
1 'polypeptide(L)'
;MFNPDPSTKAVNTKLPKEVIMMIEKNNLVMAIKTLATDQNISMDEAKNRIDAYETVLKVKQQQKLNTIASKQGIPNQAISFDREQESDASGPLIKNRVKTTEGSQGFKGLQDGVDSQLNHLGYKKPFLPYWLKRLLVIAVVMAGLFWILWQVFG
;
A
#
# COMPACT_ATOMS: atom_id res chain seq x y z
N MET A 1 -24.72 -8.92 47.83
CA MET A 1 -25.69 -8.53 46.76
C MET A 1 -24.85 -7.89 45.67
N PHE A 2 -24.63 -8.59 44.56
CA PHE A 2 -23.83 -8.11 43.43
C PHE A 2 -24.75 -7.38 42.45
N ASN A 3 -24.49 -6.10 42.18
CA ASN A 3 -25.08 -5.41 41.04
C ASN A 3 -24.16 -5.61 39.83
N PRO A 4 -24.57 -6.37 38.80
CA PRO A 4 -23.87 -6.35 37.53
C PRO A 4 -24.24 -5.06 36.79
N ASP A 5 -23.22 -4.23 36.55
CA ASP A 5 -23.32 -3.01 35.73
C ASP A 5 -23.70 -3.39 34.27
N PRO A 6 -24.75 -2.79 33.67
CA PRO A 6 -25.23 -3.14 32.33
C PRO A 6 -24.43 -2.41 31.23
N SER A 7 -23.10 -2.52 31.24
CA SER A 7 -22.26 -1.95 30.18
C SER A 7 -21.23 -2.92 29.64
N THR A 8 -21.62 -4.18 29.42
CA THR A 8 -20.88 -5.07 28.51
C THR A 8 -21.20 -4.69 27.07
N LYS A 9 -20.66 -3.57 26.59
CA LYS A 9 -20.58 -3.33 25.14
C LYS A 9 -19.73 -4.46 24.57
N ALA A 10 -20.31 -5.22 23.64
CA ALA A 10 -19.60 -6.28 22.92
C ALA A 10 -18.33 -5.68 22.33
N VAL A 11 -17.18 -6.01 22.91
CA VAL A 11 -15.88 -5.57 22.43
C VAL A 11 -15.74 -6.14 21.03
N ASN A 12 -15.85 -5.26 20.03
CA ASN A 12 -15.63 -5.65 18.65
C ASN A 12 -14.19 -6.16 18.57
N THR A 13 -14.01 -7.47 18.39
CA THR A 13 -12.70 -8.12 18.30
C THR A 13 -11.89 -7.67 17.08
N LYS A 14 -12.52 -6.93 16.18
CA LYS A 14 -11.91 -6.36 14.99
C LYS A 14 -11.52 -4.90 15.24
N LEU A 15 -10.26 -4.58 14.98
CA LEU A 15 -9.77 -3.20 15.06
C LEU A 15 -10.54 -2.29 14.09
N PRO A 16 -10.84 -1.05 14.50
CA PRO A 16 -11.44 -0.06 13.61
C PRO A 16 -10.56 0.16 12.37
N LYS A 17 -11.17 0.39 11.21
CA LYS A 17 -10.44 0.66 9.96
C LYS A 17 -9.44 1.80 10.10
N GLU A 18 -9.79 2.83 10.87
CA GLU A 18 -8.93 3.98 11.12
C GLU A 18 -7.65 3.59 11.87
N VAL A 19 -7.78 2.80 12.93
CA VAL A 19 -6.65 2.28 13.71
C VAL A 19 -5.78 1.37 12.85
N ILE A 20 -6.39 0.54 11.99
CA ILE A 20 -5.66 -0.29 11.03
C ILE A 20 -4.81 0.58 10.07
N MET A 21 -5.40 1.63 9.49
CA MET A 21 -4.67 2.55 8.62
C MET A 21 -3.53 3.27 9.34
N MET A 22 -3.70 3.58 10.64
CA MET A 22 -2.62 4.17 11.44
C MET A 22 -1.48 3.19 11.69
N ILE A 23 -1.77 1.91 11.97
CA ILE A 23 -0.76 0.86 12.13
C ILE A 23 0.01 0.64 10.82
N GLU A 24 -0.70 0.58 9.69
CA GLU A 24 -0.08 0.42 8.36
C GLU A 24 0.82 1.61 7.98
N LYS A 25 0.51 2.82 8.48
CA LYS A 25 1.31 4.03 8.30
C LYS A 25 2.43 4.20 9.34
N ASN A 26 2.73 3.16 10.12
CA ASN A 26 3.73 3.18 11.20
C ASN A 26 3.45 4.23 12.29
N ASN A 27 2.17 4.57 12.52
CA ASN A 27 1.75 5.52 13.54
C ASN A 27 1.12 4.79 14.74
N LEU A 28 1.92 3.92 15.37
CA LEU A 28 1.46 3.00 16.42
C LEU A 28 0.99 3.73 17.68
N VAL A 29 1.68 4.79 18.11
CA VAL A 29 1.33 5.53 19.33
C VAL A 29 -0.04 6.21 19.20
N MET A 30 -0.32 6.82 18.05
CA MET A 30 -1.65 7.39 17.77
C MET A 30 -2.69 6.28 17.64
N ALA A 31 -2.37 5.16 17.01
CA ALA A 31 -3.28 4.02 16.91
C ALA A 31 -3.70 3.51 18.31
N ILE A 32 -2.75 3.37 19.24
CA ILE A 32 -3.01 2.96 20.63
C ILE A 32 -3.88 4.00 21.32
N LYS A 33 -3.52 5.28 21.22
CA LYS A 33 -4.26 6.37 21.86
C LYS A 33 -5.70 6.48 21.34
N THR A 34 -5.89 6.40 20.02
CA THR A 34 -7.21 6.43 19.40
C THR A 34 -8.02 5.19 19.76
N LEU A 35 -7.42 3.99 19.73
CA LEU A 35 -8.11 2.75 20.12
C LEU A 35 -8.56 2.77 21.60
N ALA A 36 -7.69 3.25 22.49
CA ALA A 36 -7.99 3.41 23.91
C ALA A 36 -9.13 4.40 24.14
N THR A 37 -9.11 5.54 23.43
CA THR A 37 -10.12 6.59 23.52
C THR A 37 -11.47 6.11 22.98
N ASP A 38 -11.49 5.52 21.77
CA ASP A 38 -12.70 5.12 21.06
C ASP A 38 -13.40 3.93 21.73
N GLN A 39 -12.63 2.96 22.23
CA GLN A 39 -13.18 1.77 22.88
C GLN A 39 -13.28 1.90 24.40
N ASN A 40 -12.83 3.02 24.96
CA ASN A 40 -12.78 3.27 26.39
C ASN A 40 -12.06 2.14 27.17
N ILE A 41 -10.97 1.62 26.58
CA ILE A 41 -10.14 0.55 27.15
C ILE A 41 -8.84 1.14 27.71
N SER A 42 -8.17 0.38 28.58
CA SER A 42 -6.87 0.81 29.11
C SER A 42 -5.81 0.91 28.00
N MET A 43 -4.82 1.78 28.21
CA MET A 43 -3.72 1.96 27.25
C MET A 43 -2.95 0.65 27.02
N ASP A 44 -2.77 -0.15 28.07
CA ASP A 44 -2.09 -1.43 28.01
C ASP A 44 -2.90 -2.48 27.23
N GLU A 45 -4.23 -2.48 27.38
CA GLU A 45 -5.10 -3.36 26.61
C GLU A 45 -5.13 -2.96 25.13
N ALA A 46 -5.17 -1.66 24.82
CA ALA A 46 -5.08 -1.16 23.46
C ALA A 46 -3.74 -1.54 22.80
N LYS A 47 -2.63 -1.44 23.55
CA LYS A 47 -1.31 -1.86 23.10
C LYS A 47 -1.27 -3.35 22.75
N ASN A 48 -1.70 -4.22 23.66
CA ASN A 48 -1.69 -5.68 23.42
C ASN A 48 -2.48 -6.06 22.15
N ARG A 49 -3.61 -5.39 21.89
CA ARG A 49 -4.41 -5.63 20.68
C ARG A 49 -3.72 -5.15 19.40
N ILE A 50 -2.98 -4.04 19.48
CA ILE A 50 -2.24 -3.49 18.35
C ILE A 50 -1.01 -4.34 18.04
N ASP A 51 -0.26 -4.74 19.07
CA ASP A 51 0.91 -5.61 18.93
C ASP A 51 0.50 -6.98 18.33
N ALA A 52 -0.63 -7.54 18.77
CA ALA A 52 -1.18 -8.77 18.20
C ALA A 52 -1.56 -8.60 16.72
N TYR A 53 -2.07 -7.43 16.32
CA TYR A 53 -2.38 -7.15 14.92
C TYR A 53 -1.12 -6.93 14.07
N GLU A 54 -0.12 -6.26 14.62
CA GLU A 54 1.15 -5.99 13.95
C GLU A 54 1.90 -7.29 13.63
N THR A 55 1.96 -8.23 14.59
CA THR A 55 2.59 -9.54 14.37
C THR A 55 1.91 -10.32 13.26
N VAL A 56 0.58 -10.33 13.22
CA VAL A 56 -0.19 -10.96 12.12
C VAL A 56 0.07 -10.25 10.79
N LEU A 57 0.16 -8.92 10.78
CA LEU A 57 0.46 -8.14 9.59
C LEU A 57 1.85 -8.47 9.04
N LYS A 58 2.87 -8.50 9.90
CA LYS A 58 4.26 -8.87 9.56
C LYS A 58 4.35 -10.29 9.03
N VAL A 59 3.71 -11.26 9.69
CA VAL A 59 3.66 -12.66 9.23
C VAL A 59 3.01 -12.75 7.86
N LYS A 60 1.89 -12.05 7.65
CA LYS A 60 1.19 -12.02 6.35
C LYS A 60 2.04 -11.36 5.25
N GLN A 61 2.79 -10.31 5.56
CA GLN A 61 3.74 -9.69 4.64
C GLN A 61 4.86 -10.68 4.28
N GLN A 62 5.46 -11.33 5.27
CA GLN A 62 6.50 -12.32 5.07
C GLN A 62 6.01 -13.52 4.24
N GLN A 63 4.81 -14.02 4.51
CA GLN A 63 4.20 -15.09 3.71
C GLN A 63 3.98 -14.70 2.25
N LYS A 64 3.56 -13.45 1.99
CA LYS A 64 3.44 -12.94 0.62
C LYS A 64 4.80 -12.87 -0.07
N LEU A 65 5.82 -12.34 0.62
CA LEU A 65 7.16 -12.26 0.09
C LEU A 65 7.73 -13.65 -0.22
N ASN A 66 7.57 -14.62 0.68
CA ASN A 66 7.99 -16.00 0.46
C ASN A 66 7.23 -16.65 -0.71
N THR A 67 5.93 -16.38 -0.87
CA THR A 67 5.13 -16.89 -1.99
C THR A 67 5.54 -16.28 -3.33
N ILE A 68 5.95 -15.02 -3.34
CA ILE A 68 6.48 -14.35 -4.54
C ILE A 68 7.87 -14.91 -4.87
N ALA A 69 8.72 -15.09 -3.86
CA ALA A 69 10.06 -15.66 -3.99
C ALA A 69 10.01 -17.08 -4.55
N SER A 70 9.14 -17.93 -4.01
CA SER A 70 8.94 -19.30 -4.48
C SER A 70 8.44 -19.34 -5.92
N LYS A 71 7.62 -18.37 -6.34
CA LYS A 71 7.14 -18.23 -7.72
C LYS A 71 8.22 -17.70 -8.67
N GLN A 72 9.18 -16.92 -8.17
CA GLN A 72 10.25 -16.29 -8.95
C GLN A 72 11.60 -17.04 -8.85
N GLY A 73 11.65 -18.18 -8.16
CA GLY A 73 12.88 -18.97 -7.99
C GLY A 73 13.94 -18.32 -7.08
N ILE A 74 13.55 -17.31 -6.28
CA ILE A 74 14.46 -16.58 -5.39
C ILE A 74 14.56 -17.37 -4.07
N PRO A 75 15.78 -17.70 -3.59
CA PRO A 75 15.96 -18.46 -2.36
C PRO A 75 15.41 -17.68 -1.15
N ASN A 76 14.63 -18.36 -0.31
CA ASN A 76 13.99 -17.80 0.89
C ASN A 76 14.98 -17.17 1.91
N GLN A 77 16.28 -17.44 1.77
CA GLN A 77 17.36 -16.90 2.60
C GLN A 77 17.64 -15.41 2.33
N ALA A 78 17.25 -14.88 1.16
CA ALA A 78 17.48 -13.47 0.79
C ALA A 78 16.37 -12.51 1.26
N ILE A 79 15.30 -13.02 1.88
CA ILE A 79 14.08 -12.25 2.19
C ILE A 79 13.75 -12.32 3.70
N SER A 80 14.77 -12.43 4.56
CA SER A 80 14.58 -12.26 6.00
C SER A 80 14.63 -10.77 6.34
N PHE A 81 13.51 -10.21 6.82
CA PHE A 81 13.37 -8.78 7.17
C PHE A 81 13.95 -8.41 8.55
N ASP A 82 14.54 -9.38 9.27
CA ASP A 82 14.92 -9.25 10.68
C ASP A 82 16.34 -9.78 10.98
N ARG A 83 17.20 -9.88 9.95
CA ARG A 83 18.59 -10.28 10.17
C ARG A 83 19.44 -9.02 10.35
N GLU A 84 19.56 -8.56 11.59
CA GLU A 84 20.79 -7.91 12.01
C GLU A 84 21.93 -8.90 11.74
N GLN A 85 22.86 -8.47 10.89
CA GLN A 85 24.00 -9.26 10.46
C GLN A 85 24.99 -9.32 11.62
N GLU A 86 24.74 -10.23 12.57
CA GLU A 86 25.73 -10.61 13.59
C GLU A 86 26.96 -11.15 12.86
N SER A 87 28.00 -10.33 12.81
CA SER A 87 29.29 -10.64 12.26
C SER A 87 30.03 -11.57 13.20
N ASP A 88 29.84 -12.87 13.05
CA ASP A 88 30.79 -13.86 13.55
C ASP A 88 30.78 -15.09 12.64
N ALA A 89 31.75 -15.12 11.71
CA ALA A 89 32.48 -16.30 11.26
C ALA A 89 33.20 -15.99 9.94
N SER A 90 34.53 -16.08 10.03
CA SER A 90 35.52 -16.04 8.96
C SER A 90 35.12 -16.78 7.68
N GLY A 91 35.22 -16.10 6.53
CA GLY A 91 35.19 -16.70 5.19
C GLY A 91 35.56 -15.66 4.12
N PRO A 92 36.35 -16.01 3.09
CA PRO A 92 36.90 -15.04 2.16
C PRO A 92 35.79 -14.40 1.31
N LEU A 93 35.77 -13.07 1.28
CA LEU A 93 34.80 -12.25 0.59
C LEU A 93 34.87 -12.49 -0.93
N ILE A 94 33.98 -13.35 -1.45
CA ILE A 94 33.72 -13.46 -2.88
C ILE A 94 33.03 -12.16 -3.30
N LYS A 95 33.81 -11.23 -3.84
CA LYS A 95 33.35 -10.01 -4.50
C LYS A 95 32.59 -10.37 -5.78
N ASN A 96 31.33 -10.79 -5.64
CA ASN A 96 30.39 -10.77 -6.75
C ASN A 96 30.02 -9.31 -7.02
N ARG A 97 30.84 -8.70 -7.87
CA ARG A 97 30.63 -7.43 -8.55
C ARG A 97 29.20 -7.39 -9.07
N VAL A 98 28.33 -6.67 -8.35
CA VAL A 98 26.99 -6.29 -8.78
C VAL A 98 27.16 -5.55 -10.11
N LYS A 99 26.90 -6.25 -11.21
CA LYS A 99 26.80 -5.66 -12.54
C LYS A 99 25.59 -4.74 -12.50
N THR A 100 25.85 -3.45 -12.56
CA THR A 100 24.88 -2.41 -12.88
C THR A 100 24.14 -2.81 -14.17
N THR A 101 22.89 -3.24 -14.05
CA THR A 101 22.02 -3.48 -15.21
C THR A 101 20.60 -3.07 -14.85
N GLU A 102 20.22 -1.93 -15.43
CA GLU A 102 18.85 -1.49 -15.74
C GLU A 102 17.87 -1.24 -14.58
N GLY A 103 17.92 -0.02 -14.04
CA GLY A 103 16.83 0.56 -13.24
C GLY A 103 15.46 0.69 -13.94
N SER A 104 15.33 0.21 -15.18
CA SER A 104 14.09 0.17 -15.96
C SER A 104 13.35 -1.17 -15.87
N GLN A 105 14.03 -2.28 -15.57
CA GLN A 105 13.40 -3.62 -15.61
C GLN A 105 12.51 -3.88 -14.38
N GLY A 106 12.96 -3.48 -13.19
CA GLY A 106 12.18 -3.62 -11.95
C GLY A 106 10.90 -2.79 -11.95
N PHE A 107 10.96 -1.55 -12.44
CA PHE A 107 9.79 -0.68 -12.55
C PHE A 107 8.80 -1.14 -13.63
N LYS A 108 9.29 -1.64 -14.78
CA LYS A 108 8.41 -2.23 -15.81
C LYS A 108 7.68 -3.46 -15.31
N GLY A 109 8.35 -4.35 -14.57
CA GLY A 109 7.70 -5.52 -13.99
C GLY A 109 6.56 -5.18 -13.02
N LEU A 110 6.71 -4.09 -12.25
CA LEU A 110 5.65 -3.58 -11.39
C LEU A 110 4.50 -2.95 -12.18
N GLN A 111 4.81 -2.24 -13.26
CA GLN A 111 3.82 -1.60 -14.14
C GLN A 111 2.98 -2.65 -14.89
N ASP A 112 3.62 -3.68 -15.45
CA ASP A 112 2.95 -4.78 -16.16
C ASP A 112 2.07 -5.62 -15.22
N GLY A 113 2.51 -5.83 -13.98
CA GLY A 113 1.71 -6.53 -12.96
C GLY A 113 0.45 -5.77 -12.55
N VAL A 114 0.56 -4.45 -12.42
CA VAL A 114 -0.58 -3.56 -12.11
C VAL A 114 -1.56 -3.51 -13.30
N ASP A 115 -1.05 -3.36 -14.52
CA ASP A 115 -1.89 -3.36 -15.74
C ASP A 115 -2.62 -4.69 -15.95
N SER A 116 -1.99 -5.82 -15.62
CA SER A 116 -2.61 -7.15 -15.67
C SER A 116 -3.75 -7.31 -14.65
N GLN A 117 -3.57 -6.80 -13.43
CA GLN A 117 -4.65 -6.77 -12.43
C GLN A 117 -5.81 -5.86 -12.85
N LEU A 118 -5.52 -4.69 -13.42
CA LEU A 118 -6.55 -3.79 -13.96
C LEU A 118 -7.38 -4.43 -15.07
N ASN A 119 -6.75 -5.20 -15.96
CA ASN A 119 -7.44 -5.97 -17.01
C ASN A 119 -8.31 -7.10 -16.44
N HIS A 120 -7.84 -7.83 -15.42
CA HIS A 120 -8.60 -8.91 -14.78
C HIS A 120 -9.83 -8.40 -14.01
N LEU A 121 -9.81 -7.14 -13.54
CA LEU A 121 -10.97 -6.46 -12.95
C LEU A 121 -11.95 -5.90 -13.99
N GLY A 122 -11.75 -6.16 -15.29
CA GLY A 122 -12.65 -5.70 -16.34
C GLY A 122 -12.60 -4.20 -16.58
N TYR A 123 -11.52 -3.53 -16.15
CA TYR A 123 -11.31 -2.10 -16.39
C TYR A 123 -11.00 -1.89 -17.87
N LYS A 124 -12.04 -1.78 -18.71
CA LYS A 124 -11.91 -1.33 -20.10
C LYS A 124 -11.36 0.09 -20.06
N LYS A 125 -10.06 0.22 -20.35
CA LYS A 125 -9.41 1.50 -20.64
C LYS A 125 -10.34 2.28 -21.58
N PRO A 126 -10.96 3.40 -21.15
CA PRO A 126 -11.84 4.14 -22.02
C PRO A 126 -10.99 4.56 -23.21
N PHE A 127 -11.31 4.02 -24.40
CA PHE A 127 -10.54 4.21 -25.62
C PHE A 127 -10.30 5.69 -25.94
N LEU A 128 -11.13 6.56 -25.37
CA LEU A 128 -10.89 7.99 -25.31
C LEU A 128 -10.76 8.41 -23.85
N PRO A 129 -9.60 8.92 -23.40
CA PRO A 129 -9.46 9.48 -22.07
C PRO A 129 -10.46 10.62 -21.90
N TYR A 130 -11.06 10.74 -20.70
CA TYR A 130 -12.06 11.77 -20.42
C TYR A 130 -11.58 13.21 -20.69
N TRP A 131 -10.26 13.42 -20.68
CA TRP A 131 -9.63 14.69 -21.05
C TRP A 131 -9.78 15.05 -22.54
N LEU A 132 -9.89 14.06 -23.44
CA LEU A 132 -10.03 14.29 -24.87
C LEU A 132 -11.39 14.91 -25.24
N LYS A 133 -12.46 14.58 -24.49
CA LYS A 133 -13.76 15.27 -24.64
C LYS A 133 -13.63 16.77 -24.35
N ARG A 134 -12.84 17.13 -23.34
CA ARG A 134 -12.58 18.53 -22.99
C ARG A 134 -11.75 19.22 -24.06
N LEU A 135 -10.73 18.56 -24.60
CA LEU A 135 -9.93 19.09 -25.71
C LEU A 135 -10.77 19.38 -26.97
N LEU A 136 -11.72 18.50 -27.31
CA LEU A 136 -12.59 18.70 -28.48
C LEU A 136 -13.47 19.95 -28.30
N VAL A 137 -14.07 20.12 -27.11
CA VAL A 137 -14.87 21.32 -26.80
C VAL A 137 -14.02 22.58 -26.90
N ILE A 138 -12.81 22.57 -26.35
CA ILE A 138 -11.88 23.71 -26.43
C ILE A 138 -11.51 24.02 -27.88
N ALA A 139 -11.23 23.01 -28.69
CA ALA A 139 -10.89 23.20 -30.11
C ALA A 139 -12.03 23.85 -30.90
N VAL A 140 -13.28 23.45 -30.65
CA VAL A 140 -14.46 24.05 -31.30
C VAL A 140 -14.64 25.51 -30.87
N VAL A 141 -14.46 25.81 -29.58
CA VAL A 141 -14.53 27.19 -29.08
C VAL A 141 -13.43 28.06 -29.70
N MET A 142 -12.20 27.56 -29.76
CA MET A 142 -11.07 28.27 -30.38
C MET A 142 -11.31 28.51 -31.87
N ALA A 143 -11.81 27.53 -32.62
CA ALA A 143 -12.13 27.68 -34.03
C ALA A 143 -13.27 28.69 -34.26
N GLY A 144 -14.30 28.69 -33.41
CA GLY A 144 -15.40 29.65 -33.49
C GLY A 144 -14.95 31.09 -33.21
N LEU A 145 -14.14 31.30 -32.15
CA LEU A 145 -13.56 32.61 -31.85
C LEU A 145 -12.64 33.08 -32.98
N PHE A 146 -11.81 32.18 -33.50
CA PHE A 146 -10.92 32.48 -34.62
C PHE A 146 -11.70 32.87 -35.88
N TRP A 147 -12.80 32.17 -36.18
CA TRP A 147 -13.67 32.48 -37.30
C TRP A 147 -14.31 33.88 -37.20
N ILE A 148 -14.82 34.23 -36.01
CA ILE A 148 -15.42 35.54 -35.76
C ILE A 148 -14.38 36.65 -35.86
N LEU A 149 -13.20 36.44 -35.28
CA LEU A 149 -12.08 37.40 -35.35
C LEU A 149 -11.62 37.59 -36.80
N TRP A 150 -11.54 36.51 -37.58
CA TRP A 150 -11.23 36.58 -39.01
C TRP A 150 -12.29 37.38 -39.78
N GLN A 151 -13.58 37.16 -39.51
CA GLN A 151 -14.66 37.88 -40.18
C GLN A 151 -14.70 39.38 -39.84
N VAL A 152 -14.28 39.76 -38.63
CA VAL A 152 -14.33 41.17 -38.18
C VAL A 152 -13.09 41.95 -38.60
N PHE A 153 -11.91 41.31 -38.65
CA PHE A 153 -10.64 41.98 -38.95
C PHE A 153 -10.11 41.72 -40.37
N GLY A 154 -10.71 40.81 -41.14
CA GLY A 154 -10.39 40.53 -42.54
C GLY A 154 -11.41 41.15 -43.50
#